data_AF-A0A7X8MG15-F1
#
_entry.id   AF-A0A7X8MG15-F1
#
_cell.length_a   1.000
_cell.length_b   1.000
_cell.length_c   1.000
_cell.angle_alpha   90.00
_cell.angle_beta   90.00
_cell.angle_gamma   90.00
#
_symmetry.space_group_name_H-M   'P 1'
#
loop_
_entity.id
_entity.type
_entity.pdbx_description
1 polymer ?
#
loop_
_entity_poly.entity_id
_entity_poly.type
_entity_poly.pdbx_seq_one_letter_code
_entity_poly.pdbx_strand_id
1 'polypeptide(L)'
;MIKKIKELILRGEFLEARVTMDCITKEELEIAIFEIGCDEESICAYSFICFLLLEKESVEYHCLASKLLNIAFPHIYGGYQTSLYHIRKAIELEPHNKELKKELLFFNDLPEKLVSDEEAREIRNELCL
;
A
#
# COMPACT_ATOMS: atom_id res chain seq x y z
N MET A 1 10.78 -1.72 20.27
CA MET A 1 10.21 -2.82 19.46
C MET A 1 10.31 -2.56 17.96
N ILE A 2 10.05 -1.33 17.51
CA ILE A 2 10.21 -0.88 16.11
C ILE A 2 11.57 -1.29 15.49
N LYS A 3 12.69 -1.02 16.16
CA LYS A 3 14.01 -1.43 15.66
C LYS A 3 14.12 -2.93 15.35
N LYS A 4 13.56 -3.78 16.23
CA LYS A 4 13.60 -5.23 16.07
C LYS A 4 12.79 -5.68 14.84
N ILE A 5 11.57 -5.18 14.68
CA ILE A 5 10.74 -5.56 13.53
C ILE A 5 11.38 -5.10 12.20
N LYS A 6 12.00 -3.91 12.18
CA LYS A 6 12.74 -3.43 10.99
C LYS A 6 13.88 -4.39 10.61
N GLU A 7 14.69 -4.79 11.58
CA GLU A 7 15.79 -5.73 11.34
C GLU A 7 15.29 -7.08 10.83
N LEU A 8 14.20 -7.61 11.40
CA LEU A 8 13.59 -8.87 10.94
C LEU A 8 13.10 -8.75 9.48
N ILE A 9 12.41 -7.66 9.14
CA ILE A 9 11.92 -7.41 7.78
C ILE A 9 13.09 -7.29 6.79
N LEU A 10 14.14 -6.53 7.12
CA LEU A 10 15.32 -6.35 6.28
C LEU A 10 16.11 -7.65 6.04
N ARG A 11 16.03 -8.61 6.98
CA ARG A 11 16.61 -9.95 6.81
C ARG A 11 15.70 -10.95 6.12
N GLY A 12 14.46 -10.57 5.78
CA GLY A 12 13.46 -11.48 5.20
C GLY A 12 12.85 -12.45 6.21
N GLU A 13 13.04 -12.24 7.51
CA GLU A 13 12.54 -13.07 8.61
C GLU A 13 11.04 -12.75 8.89
N PHE A 14 10.19 -12.82 7.86
CA PHE A 14 8.82 -12.31 7.88
C PHE A 14 7.90 -12.99 8.90
N LEU A 15 8.05 -14.30 9.12
CA LEU A 15 7.27 -15.00 10.15
C LEU A 15 7.56 -14.46 11.56
N GLU A 16 8.82 -14.16 11.87
CA GLU A 16 9.22 -13.59 13.15
C GLU A 16 8.84 -12.12 13.27
N ALA A 17 8.95 -11.36 12.16
CA ALA A 17 8.51 -9.98 12.08
C ALA A 17 7.01 -9.88 12.39
N ARG A 18 6.19 -10.76 11.80
CA ARG A 18 4.76 -10.86 12.08
C ARG A 18 4.47 -11.18 13.53
N VAL A 19 5.11 -12.18 14.13
CA VAL A 19 4.88 -12.49 15.56
C VAL A 19 5.23 -11.28 16.44
N THR A 20 6.24 -10.50 16.04
CA THR A 20 6.62 -9.27 16.75
C THR A 20 5.58 -8.15 16.60
N MET A 21 4.69 -8.20 15.60
CA MET A 21 3.64 -7.19 15.38
C MET A 21 2.63 -7.11 16.53
N ASP A 22 2.40 -8.22 17.25
CA ASP A 22 1.49 -8.26 18.40
C ASP A 22 1.94 -7.32 19.56
N CYS A 23 3.19 -6.86 19.51
CA CYS A 23 3.81 -6.00 20.51
C CYS A 23 3.97 -4.53 20.07
N ILE A 24 3.42 -4.15 18.91
CA ILE A 24 3.47 -2.77 18.39
C ILE A 24 2.09 -2.33 17.91
N THR A 25 1.88 -1.02 17.81
CA THR A 25 0.65 -0.47 17.22
C THR A 25 0.70 -0.49 15.69
N LYS A 26 -0.46 -0.22 15.07
CA LYS A 26 -0.55 -0.07 13.61
C LYS A 26 0.30 1.11 13.11
N GLU A 27 0.30 2.21 13.85
CA GLU A 27 1.10 3.40 13.53
C GLU A 27 2.60 3.10 13.63
N GLU A 28 3.02 2.35 14.65
CA GLU A 28 4.42 1.91 14.78
C GLU A 28 4.85 0.98 13.64
N LEU A 29 3.94 0.11 13.17
CA LEU A 29 4.17 -0.71 11.98
C LEU A 29 4.32 0.16 10.73
N GLU A 30 3.42 1.12 10.52
CA GLU A 30 3.48 2.04 9.38
C GLU A 30 4.79 2.83 9.36
N ILE A 31 5.21 3.37 10.51
CA ILE A 31 6.52 4.02 10.66
C ILE A 31 7.65 3.06 10.26
N ALA A 32 7.65 1.83 10.79
CA ALA A 32 8.69 0.86 10.46
C ALA A 32 8.75 0.57 8.94
N ILE A 33 7.59 0.39 8.30
CA ILE A 33 7.48 0.14 6.87
C ILE A 33 8.03 1.31 6.04
N PHE A 34 7.64 2.54 6.38
CA PHE A 34 8.12 3.72 5.65
C PHE A 34 9.59 4.02 5.91
N GLU A 35 10.11 3.82 7.13
CA GLU A 35 11.55 3.96 7.36
C GLU A 35 12.35 2.93 6.54
N ILE A 36 11.88 1.68 6.43
CA ILE A 36 12.54 0.66 5.58
C ILE A 36 12.45 1.01 4.10
N GLY A 37 11.30 1.51 3.64
CA GLY A 37 11.09 1.84 2.23
C GLY A 37 11.77 3.13 1.80
N CYS A 38 11.66 4.20 2.59
CA CYS A 38 12.13 5.54 2.26
C CYS A 38 13.58 5.78 2.68
N ASP A 39 13.96 5.40 3.91
CA ASP A 39 15.29 5.72 4.44
C ASP A 39 16.32 4.67 4.03
N GLU A 40 15.93 3.38 4.09
CA GLU A 40 16.81 2.26 3.71
C GLU A 40 16.65 1.87 2.22
N GLU A 41 15.74 2.50 1.49
CA GLU A 41 15.41 2.23 0.08
C GLU A 41 15.16 0.73 -0.22
N SER A 42 14.62 0.00 0.77
CA SER A 42 14.54 -1.46 0.70
C SER A 42 13.15 -1.96 0.32
N ILE A 43 13.08 -2.68 -0.80
CA ILE A 43 11.86 -3.37 -1.26
C ILE A 43 11.36 -4.43 -0.28
N CYS A 44 12.15 -4.80 0.75
CA CYS A 44 11.71 -5.71 1.80
C CYS A 44 10.45 -5.22 2.52
N ALA A 45 10.26 -3.91 2.65
CA ALA A 45 9.02 -3.33 3.18
C ALA A 45 7.79 -3.75 2.36
N TYR A 46 7.87 -3.63 1.03
CA TYR A 46 6.80 -4.05 0.13
C TYR A 46 6.57 -5.57 0.18
N SER A 47 7.65 -6.35 0.12
CA SER A 47 7.57 -7.82 0.21
C SER A 47 6.92 -8.29 1.53
N PHE A 48 7.19 -7.59 2.64
CA PHE A 48 6.56 -7.93 3.91
C PHE A 48 5.07 -7.59 3.93
N ILE A 49 4.63 -6.46 3.36
CA ILE A 49 3.20 -6.16 3.21
C ILE A 49 2.50 -7.23 2.35
N CYS A 50 3.13 -7.66 1.25
CA CYS A 50 2.62 -8.75 0.43
C CYS A 50 2.51 -10.07 1.21
N PHE A 51 3.48 -10.38 2.07
CA PHE A 51 3.41 -11.52 2.98
C PHE A 51 2.19 -11.41 3.93
N LEU A 52 1.94 -10.24 4.51
CA LEU A 52 0.77 -10.02 5.38
C LEU A 52 -0.56 -10.17 4.62
N LEU A 53 -0.62 -9.67 3.37
CA LEU A 53 -1.78 -9.83 2.49
C LEU A 53 -2.08 -11.31 2.18
N LEU A 54 -1.05 -12.15 2.02
CA LEU A 54 -1.22 -13.57 1.78
C LEU A 54 -1.77 -14.33 3.00
N GLU A 55 -1.44 -13.89 4.21
CA GLU A 55 -2.01 -14.49 5.42
C GLU A 55 -3.43 -13.97 5.71
N LYS A 56 -3.64 -12.67 5.54
CA LYS A 56 -4.94 -12.03 5.73
C LYS A 56 -5.06 -10.80 4.84
N GLU A 57 -5.72 -10.98 3.71
CA GLU A 57 -6.06 -9.89 2.81
C GLU A 57 -6.89 -8.82 3.56
N SER A 58 -6.49 -7.56 3.45
CA SER A 58 -7.18 -6.45 4.11
C SER A 58 -7.03 -5.14 3.35
N VAL A 59 -8.03 -4.27 3.46
CA VAL A 59 -7.99 -2.91 2.90
C VAL A 59 -6.79 -2.13 3.43
N GLU A 60 -6.51 -2.20 4.73
CA GLU A 60 -5.40 -1.48 5.36
C GLU A 60 -4.05 -1.85 4.73
N TYR A 61 -3.79 -3.13 4.49
CA TYR A 61 -2.53 -3.57 3.86
C TYR A 61 -2.46 -3.23 2.37
N HIS A 62 -3.59 -3.27 1.64
CA HIS A 62 -3.62 -2.77 0.27
C HIS A 62 -3.33 -1.27 0.20
N CYS A 63 -3.93 -0.46 1.06
CA CYS A 63 -3.65 0.97 1.12
C CYS A 63 -2.19 1.24 1.51
N LEU A 64 -1.63 0.52 2.48
CA LEU A 64 -0.24 0.66 2.88
C LEU A 64 0.73 0.31 1.75
N ALA A 65 0.46 -0.79 1.01
CA ALA A 65 1.25 -1.17 -0.16
C ALA A 65 1.21 -0.08 -1.26
N SER A 66 0.01 0.41 -1.59
CA SER A 66 -0.18 1.50 -2.57
C SER A 66 0.60 2.76 -2.18
N LYS A 67 0.44 3.23 -0.94
CA LYS A 67 1.15 4.42 -0.43
C LYS A 67 2.66 4.22 -0.44
N LEU A 68 3.16 3.08 0.00
CA LEU A 68 4.59 2.78 -0.02
C LEU A 68 5.14 2.82 -1.45
N LEU A 69 4.46 2.21 -2.42
CA LEU A 69 4.89 2.22 -3.82
C LEU A 69 4.92 3.63 -4.41
N ASN A 70 3.94 4.48 -4.06
CA ASN A 70 3.87 5.86 -4.54
C ASN A 70 4.93 6.77 -3.89
N ILE A 71 5.25 6.55 -2.62
CA ILE A 71 6.11 7.45 -1.82
C ILE A 71 7.58 6.99 -1.86
N ALA A 72 7.83 5.73 -1.51
CA ALA A 72 9.18 5.18 -1.42
C ALA A 72 9.73 4.75 -2.77
N PHE A 73 8.88 4.23 -3.65
CA PHE A 73 9.31 3.59 -4.90
C PHE A 73 8.77 4.23 -6.20
N PRO A 74 8.58 5.56 -6.30
CA PRO A 74 8.04 6.19 -7.52
C PRO A 74 8.99 6.04 -8.73
N HIS A 75 10.26 5.74 -8.47
CA HIS A 75 11.30 5.53 -9.49
C HIS A 75 11.34 4.08 -10.03
N ILE A 76 10.63 3.14 -9.41
CA ILE A 76 10.59 1.74 -9.88
C ILE A 76 9.58 1.64 -11.03
N TYR A 77 10.05 1.17 -12.19
CA TYR A 77 9.15 0.85 -13.31
C TYR A 77 8.11 -0.19 -12.88
N GLY A 78 6.83 0.12 -13.08
CA GLY A 78 5.72 -0.72 -12.61
C GLY A 78 5.20 -0.35 -11.22
N GLY A 79 5.82 0.60 -10.51
CA GLY A 79 5.42 1.04 -9.17
C GLY A 79 3.99 1.58 -9.12
N TYR A 80 3.66 2.55 -9.97
CA TYR A 80 2.31 3.13 -10.04
C TYR A 80 1.25 2.12 -10.52
N GLN A 81 1.59 1.22 -11.46
CA GLN A 81 0.67 0.18 -11.91
C GLN A 81 0.34 -0.81 -10.78
N THR A 82 1.35 -1.19 -10.00
CA THR A 82 1.18 -2.08 -8.85
C THR A 82 0.44 -1.38 -7.71
N SER A 83 0.70 -0.10 -7.51
CA SER A 83 -0.04 0.74 -6.56
C SER A 83 -1.53 0.81 -6.91
N LEU A 84 -1.86 1.07 -8.19
CA LEU A 84 -3.24 1.04 -8.69
C LEU A 84 -3.88 -0.34 -8.50
N TYR A 85 -3.14 -1.43 -8.72
CA TYR A 85 -3.63 -2.78 -8.45
C TYR A 85 -4.09 -2.92 -7.00
N HIS A 86 -3.29 -2.48 -6.02
CA HIS A 86 -3.67 -2.55 -4.62
C HIS A 86 -4.91 -1.69 -4.30
N ILE A 87 -5.03 -0.48 -4.88
CA ILE A 87 -6.24 0.34 -4.69
C ILE A 87 -7.49 -0.32 -5.28
N ARG A 88 -7.39 -0.93 -6.47
CA ARG A 88 -8.51 -1.69 -7.05
C ARG A 88 -8.94 -2.84 -6.14
N LYS A 89 -7.97 -3.61 -5.62
CA LYS A 89 -8.23 -4.67 -4.62
C LYS A 89 -8.88 -4.15 -3.34
N ALA A 90 -8.45 -3.01 -2.82
CA ALA A 90 -9.07 -2.38 -1.67
C ALA A 90 -10.54 -1.99 -1.95
N ILE A 91 -10.83 -1.44 -3.14
CA ILE A 91 -12.20 -1.10 -3.55
C ILE A 91 -13.06 -2.35 -3.71
N GLU A 92 -12.52 -3.47 -4.20
CA GLU A 92 -13.25 -4.74 -4.27
C GLU A 92 -13.68 -5.22 -2.87
N LEU A 93 -12.83 -5.04 -1.86
CA LEU A 93 -13.14 -5.40 -0.47
C LEU A 93 -14.14 -4.43 0.18
N GLU A 94 -14.06 -3.13 -0.14
CA GLU A 94 -14.96 -2.09 0.38
C GLU A 94 -15.50 -1.16 -0.73
N PRO A 95 -16.48 -1.64 -1.53
CA PRO A 95 -16.92 -0.93 -2.75
C PRO A 95 -17.66 0.39 -2.51
N HIS A 96 -18.08 0.64 -1.26
CA HIS A 96 -18.76 1.88 -0.86
C HIS A 96 -17.83 2.87 -0.15
N ASN A 97 -16.55 2.53 0.04
CA ASN A 97 -15.60 3.42 0.68
C ASN A 97 -15.20 4.56 -0.28
N LYS A 98 -15.71 5.77 0.03
CA LYS A 98 -15.48 6.97 -0.78
C LYS A 98 -14.02 7.40 -0.81
N GLU A 99 -13.23 7.12 0.24
CA GLU A 99 -11.83 7.51 0.28
C GLU A 99 -10.99 6.68 -0.69
N LEU A 100 -11.23 5.36 -0.78
CA LEU A 100 -10.54 4.50 -1.75
C LEU A 100 -10.83 4.93 -3.20
N LYS A 101 -12.07 5.34 -3.47
CA LYS A 101 -12.46 5.87 -4.78
C LYS A 101 -11.75 7.19 -5.11
N LYS A 102 -11.54 8.06 -4.12
CA LYS A 102 -10.72 9.27 -4.30
C LYS A 102 -9.26 8.91 -4.55
N GLU A 103 -8.70 7.94 -3.83
CA GLU A 103 -7.33 7.45 -4.09
C GLU A 103 -7.19 6.89 -5.51
N LEU A 104 -8.22 6.24 -6.07
CA LEU A 104 -8.20 5.79 -7.47
C LEU A 104 -8.10 6.96 -8.47
N LEU A 105 -8.73 8.11 -8.17
CA LEU A 105 -8.69 9.28 -9.05
C LEU A 105 -7.28 9.88 -9.21
N PHE A 106 -6.39 9.70 -8.22
CA PHE A 106 -4.98 10.10 -8.34
C PHE A 106 -4.32 9.50 -9.59
N PHE A 107 -4.65 8.25 -9.94
CA PHE A 107 -4.08 7.56 -11.10
C PHE A 107 -4.62 8.06 -12.45
N ASN A 108 -5.70 8.85 -12.45
CA ASN A 108 -6.14 9.61 -13.62
C ASN A 108 -5.37 10.93 -13.76
N ASP A 109 -4.83 11.47 -12.67
CA ASP A 109 -4.06 12.72 -12.69
C ASP A 109 -2.59 12.53 -13.10
N LEU A 110 -2.09 11.28 -13.05
CA LEU A 110 -0.75 10.94 -13.52
C LEU A 110 -0.59 11.15 -15.04
N PRO A 111 0.60 11.57 -15.52
CA PRO A 111 0.88 11.73 -16.95
C PRO A 111 0.59 10.48 -17.78
N GLU A 112 0.83 9.29 -17.21
CA GLU A 112 0.61 7.99 -17.84
C GLU A 112 -0.87 7.62 -17.96
N LYS A 113 -1.77 8.35 -17.30
CA LYS A 113 -3.23 8.14 -17.33
C LYS A 113 -3.62 6.67 -17.08
N LEU A 114 -3.10 6.11 -15.99
CA LEU A 114 -3.33 4.70 -15.63
C LEU A 114 -4.81 4.40 -15.33
N VAL A 115 -5.58 5.42 -14.94
CA VAL A 115 -7.04 5.40 -14.94
C VAL A 115 -7.53 6.30 -16.07
N SER A 116 -8.45 5.79 -16.89
CA SER A 116 -9.02 6.55 -18.02
C SER A 116 -9.92 7.69 -17.54
N ASP A 117 -10.08 8.72 -18.37
CA ASP A 117 -11.00 9.84 -18.06
C ASP A 117 -12.45 9.37 -17.91
N GLU A 118 -12.84 8.32 -18.65
CA GLU A 118 -14.17 7.73 -18.57
C GLU A 118 -14.40 7.02 -17.23
N GLU A 119 -13.48 6.15 -16.81
CA GLU A 119 -13.53 5.49 -15.49
C GLU A 119 -13.52 6.54 -14.37
N ALA A 120 -12.67 7.55 -14.47
CA ALA A 120 -12.61 8.63 -13.48
C ALA A 120 -13.91 9.47 -13.42
N ARG A 121 -14.62 9.63 -14.55
CA ARG A 121 -15.91 10.31 -14.60
C ARG A 121 -17.00 9.50 -13.90
N GLU A 122 -17.03 8.18 -14.13
CA GLU A 122 -17.96 7.26 -13.45
C GLU A 122 -17.77 7.30 -11.93
N ILE A 123 -16.52 7.17 -11.47
CA ILE A 123 -16.19 7.22 -10.04
C ILE A 123 -16.56 8.56 -9.42
N ARG A 124 -16.32 9.69 -10.11
CA ARG A 124 -16.73 11.02 -9.63
C ARG A 124 -18.25 11.14 -9.48
N ASN A 125 -19.01 10.59 -10.42
CA ASN A 125 -20.48 10.59 -10.33
C ASN A 125 -20.97 9.78 -9.11
N GLU A 126 -20.34 8.63 -8.82
CA GLU A 126 -20.67 7.82 -7.64
C GLU A 126 -20.37 8.54 -6.32
N LEU A 127 -19.35 9.40 -6.27
CA LEU A 127 -18.98 10.15 -5.07
C LEU A 127 -19.97 11.29 -4.74
N CYS A 128 -20.59 11.87 -5.77
CA CYS A 128 -21.59 12.95 -5.65
C CYS A 128 -22.99 12.47 -5.26
N LEU A 129 -23.23 11.16 -5.24
CA LEU A 129 -24.44 10.51 -4.73
C LEU A 129 -24.30 10.15 -3.25
#